data_AF-A0A2V3XXC4-F1
#
_entry.id   AF-A0A2V3XXC4-F1
#
_cell.length_a   1.000
_cell.length_b   1.000
_cell.length_c   1.000
_cell.angle_alpha   90.00
_cell.angle_beta   90.00
_cell.angle_gamma   90.00
#
_symmetry.space_group_name_H-M   'P 1'
#
loop_
_entity.id
_entity.type
_entity.pdbx_description
1 polymer ?
#
loop_
_entity_poly.entity_id
_entity_poly.type
_entity_poly.pdbx_seq_one_letter_code
_entity_poly.pdbx_strand_id
1 'polypeptide(L)'
;MCNWLKRYKQNIFIIIMSGFIALYLTCFINEFTLTTNLQRGFIYTYFVLMIFICSAFFLKKISKLSCGFKSNQMISILFGALVLCIISGDFLMPQIYLPNNIIISISEESNQDSQGKEVWISDIRVDGVSKDIAQYADDNSGWVYKENALYGNAVESKSLTLPFEKAQKIEISFVMHKWSGNIKIENDQFLSTFDLYDLNGSSIKVNVPVAVKNYSNWIYWGLKGGQFFSYFIILFLLFYLFFKRKNNIQIKN
;
A
#
# COMPACT_ATOMS: atom_id res chain seq x y z
N MET A 1 -30.67 36.44 -13.23
CA MET A 1 -29.87 35.51 -14.08
C MET A 1 -28.50 35.16 -13.48
N CYS A 2 -27.77 36.10 -12.86
CA CYS A 2 -26.40 35.89 -12.35
C CYS A 2 -26.24 34.83 -11.22
N ASN A 3 -27.23 34.69 -10.33
CA ASN A 3 -27.13 33.73 -9.20
C ASN A 3 -27.30 32.26 -9.60
N TRP A 4 -28.05 31.97 -10.66
CA TRP A 4 -28.26 30.60 -11.14
C TRP A 4 -26.98 30.03 -11.77
N LEU A 5 -26.33 30.83 -12.63
CA LEU A 5 -25.03 30.50 -13.23
C LEU A 5 -23.94 30.27 -12.17
N LYS A 6 -23.92 31.07 -11.09
CA LYS A 6 -22.96 30.89 -9.99
C LYS A 6 -23.17 29.57 -9.23
N ARG A 7 -24.43 29.23 -8.92
CA ARG A 7 -24.77 27.94 -8.27
C ARG A 7 -24.48 26.75 -9.17
N TYR A 8 -24.76 26.86 -10.46
CA TYR A 8 -24.48 25.81 -11.45
C TYR A 8 -22.98 25.51 -11.55
N LYS A 9 -22.14 26.55 -11.71
CA LYS A 9 -20.67 26.40 -11.73
C LYS A 9 -20.13 25.77 -10.44
N GLN A 10 -20.68 26.16 -9.28
CA GLN A 10 -20.30 25.61 -7.99
C GLN A 10 -20.65 24.11 -7.88
N ASN A 11 -21.84 23.70 -8.33
CA ASN A 11 -22.25 22.30 -8.31
C ASN A 11 -21.37 21.43 -9.20
N ILE A 12 -21.03 21.90 -10.42
CA ILE A 12 -20.11 21.19 -11.31
C ILE A 12 -18.75 20.98 -10.64
N PHE A 13 -18.19 22.03 -10.03
CA PHE A 13 -16.90 21.94 -9.35
C PHE A 13 -16.91 20.89 -8.21
N ILE A 14 -17.98 20.85 -7.40
CA ILE A 14 -18.13 19.85 -6.33
C ILE A 14 -18.19 18.43 -6.91
N ILE A 15 -18.94 18.24 -8.00
CA ILE A 15 -19.06 16.93 -8.66
C ILE A 15 -17.68 16.46 -9.16
N ILE A 16 -16.92 17.34 -9.81
CA ILE A 16 -15.57 17.02 -10.30
C ILE A 16 -14.64 16.63 -9.14
N MET A 17 -14.59 17.45 -8.08
CA MET A 17 -13.79 17.13 -6.89
C MET A 17 -14.21 15.80 -6.25
N SER A 18 -15.51 15.56 -6.14
CA SER A 18 -16.07 14.31 -5.60
C SER A 18 -15.64 13.11 -6.44
N GLY A 19 -15.60 13.25 -7.76
CA GLY A 19 -15.09 12.23 -8.68
C GLY A 19 -13.63 11.88 -8.42
N PHE A 20 -12.75 12.88 -8.28
CA PHE A 20 -11.33 12.64 -7.98
C PHE A 20 -11.11 11.99 -6.63
N ILE A 21 -11.81 12.45 -5.58
CA ILE A 21 -11.70 11.85 -4.23
C ILE A 21 -12.26 10.42 -4.26
N ALA A 22 -13.40 10.19 -4.91
CA ALA A 22 -13.98 8.87 -5.04
C ALA A 22 -13.06 7.91 -5.80
N LEU A 23 -12.39 8.38 -6.86
CA LEU A 23 -11.39 7.59 -7.58
C LEU A 23 -10.25 7.18 -6.64
N TYR A 24 -9.70 8.13 -5.89
CA TYR A 24 -8.62 7.88 -4.91
C TYR A 24 -9.04 6.85 -3.84
N LEU A 25 -10.19 7.04 -3.20
CA LEU A 25 -10.71 6.11 -2.19
C LEU A 25 -11.03 4.73 -2.76
N THR A 26 -11.58 4.67 -3.98
CA THR A 26 -11.88 3.38 -4.63
C THR A 26 -10.60 2.61 -4.92
N CYS A 27 -9.55 3.27 -5.40
CA CYS A 27 -8.25 2.63 -5.62
C CYS A 27 -7.62 2.15 -4.31
N PHE A 28 -7.77 2.90 -3.22
CA PHE A 28 -7.33 2.49 -1.90
C PHE A 28 -8.07 1.25 -1.39
N ILE A 29 -9.39 1.18 -1.55
CA ILE A 29 -10.17 -0.02 -1.17
C ILE A 29 -9.87 -1.21 -2.08
N ASN A 30 -9.62 -0.94 -3.37
CA ASN A 30 -9.27 -1.95 -4.36
C ASN A 30 -7.97 -2.69 -4.04
N GLU A 31 -7.04 -2.03 -3.35
CA GLU A 31 -5.80 -2.65 -2.88
C GLU A 31 -6.07 -3.89 -2.01
N PHE A 32 -7.13 -3.84 -1.19
CA PHE A 32 -7.38 -4.86 -0.16
C PHE A 32 -8.55 -5.79 -0.46
N THR A 33 -9.61 -5.32 -1.13
CA THR A 33 -10.92 -6.01 -1.07
C THR A 33 -11.57 -6.33 -2.42
N LEU A 34 -11.26 -5.58 -3.48
CA LEU A 34 -12.07 -5.62 -4.71
C LEU A 34 -11.49 -6.59 -5.73
N THR A 35 -12.28 -7.62 -6.05
CA THR A 35 -11.90 -8.67 -6.99
C THR A 35 -12.45 -8.38 -8.39
N THR A 36 -13.65 -7.79 -8.49
CA THR A 36 -14.33 -7.60 -9.78
C THR A 36 -14.48 -6.12 -10.19
N ASN A 37 -14.55 -5.88 -11.51
CA ASN A 37 -14.79 -4.54 -12.05
C ASN A 37 -16.18 -3.99 -11.67
N LEU A 38 -17.17 -4.86 -11.47
CA LEU A 38 -18.51 -4.47 -11.03
C LEU A 38 -18.49 -3.93 -9.60
N GLN A 39 -17.78 -4.59 -8.69
CA GLN A 39 -17.58 -4.10 -7.32
C GLN A 39 -16.88 -2.73 -7.31
N ARG A 40 -15.85 -2.54 -8.15
CA ARG A 40 -15.16 -1.26 -8.31
C ARG A 40 -16.10 -0.15 -8.77
N GLY A 41 -16.90 -0.41 -9.79
CA GLY A 41 -17.89 0.54 -10.30
C GLY A 41 -18.91 0.93 -9.22
N PHE A 42 -19.44 -0.06 -8.50
CA PHE A 42 -20.41 0.16 -7.42
C PHE A 42 -19.84 1.03 -6.29
N ILE A 43 -18.63 0.70 -5.81
CA ILE A 43 -17.98 1.45 -4.73
C ILE A 43 -17.60 2.87 -5.15
N TYR A 44 -17.13 3.04 -6.39
CA TYR A 44 -16.86 4.36 -6.95
C TYR A 44 -18.13 5.22 -6.96
N THR A 45 -19.24 4.70 -7.49
CA THR A 45 -20.52 5.43 -7.52
C THR A 45 -21.02 5.73 -6.12
N TYR A 46 -20.89 4.79 -5.19
CA TYR A 46 -21.21 4.99 -3.78
C TYR A 46 -20.42 6.16 -3.17
N PHE A 47 -19.10 6.20 -3.38
CA PHE A 47 -18.28 7.30 -2.88
C PHE A 47 -18.62 8.64 -3.51
N VAL A 48 -18.84 8.70 -4.83
CA VAL A 48 -19.25 9.95 -5.51
C VAL A 48 -20.53 10.50 -4.88
N LEU A 49 -21.56 9.65 -4.71
CA LEU A 49 -22.84 10.06 -4.13
C LEU A 49 -22.68 10.53 -2.68
N MET A 50 -21.95 9.78 -1.85
CA MET A 50 -21.74 10.12 -0.44
C MET A 50 -20.96 11.43 -0.28
N ILE A 51 -19.87 11.61 -1.03
CA ILE A 51 -19.06 12.84 -0.97
C ILE A 51 -19.86 14.03 -1.49
N PHE A 52 -20.65 13.84 -2.56
CA PHE A 52 -21.50 14.89 -3.10
C PHE A 52 -22.58 15.34 -2.10
N ILE A 53 -23.29 14.39 -1.48
CA ILE A 53 -24.34 14.68 -0.48
C ILE A 53 -23.73 15.40 0.73
N CYS A 54 -22.60 14.89 1.26
CA CYS A 54 -21.89 15.51 2.37
C CYS A 54 -21.43 16.94 2.03
N SER A 55 -20.85 17.14 0.85
CA SER A 55 -20.39 18.45 0.39
C SER A 55 -21.54 19.44 0.21
N ALA A 56 -22.66 19.01 -0.39
CA ALA A 56 -23.84 19.84 -0.58
C ALA A 56 -24.47 20.25 0.76
N PHE A 57 -24.60 19.31 1.70
CA PHE A 57 -25.10 19.59 3.05
C PHE A 57 -24.19 20.57 3.80
N PHE A 58 -22.87 20.35 3.70
CA PHE A 58 -21.88 21.17 4.38
C PHE A 58 -21.84 22.61 3.85
N LEU A 59 -21.89 22.79 2.53
CA LEU A 59 -21.96 24.11 1.90
C LEU A 59 -23.26 24.85 2.23
N LYS A 60 -24.39 24.14 2.31
CA LYS A 60 -25.66 24.73 2.77
C LYS A 60 -25.56 25.22 4.21
N LYS A 61 -24.82 24.52 5.08
CA LYS A 61 -24.60 24.92 6.47
C LYS A 61 -23.62 26.08 6.58
N ILE A 62 -22.52 26.07 5.83
CA ILE A 62 -21.54 27.16 5.79
C ILE A 62 -22.19 28.44 5.27
N SER A 63 -22.96 28.37 4.18
CA SER A 63 -23.57 29.58 3.58
C SER A 63 -24.54 30.32 4.53
N LYS A 64 -25.07 29.64 5.55
CA LYS A 64 -25.87 30.28 6.61
C LYS A 64 -25.03 30.96 7.69
N LEU A 65 -23.78 30.55 7.84
CA LEU A 65 -22.85 31.17 8.76
C LEU A 65 -22.16 32.29 7.99
N SER A 66 -22.30 33.54 8.42
CA SER A 66 -21.69 34.73 7.82
C SER A 66 -20.16 34.77 7.97
N CYS A 67 -19.49 33.61 7.88
CA CYS A 67 -18.06 33.48 8.00
C CYS A 67 -17.46 33.95 6.66
N GLY A 68 -17.16 35.25 6.59
CA GLY A 68 -16.41 35.83 5.47
C GLY A 68 -14.99 35.29 5.47
N PHE A 69 -14.79 34.15 4.79
CA PHE A 69 -13.45 33.65 4.51
C PHE A 69 -12.69 34.71 3.73
N LYS A 70 -11.57 35.17 4.28
CA LYS A 70 -10.68 36.10 3.57
C LYS A 70 -9.93 35.32 2.50
N SER A 71 -9.67 35.95 1.35
CA SER A 71 -8.97 35.31 0.22
C SER A 71 -7.62 34.70 0.63
N ASN A 72 -6.86 35.38 1.49
CA ASN A 72 -5.58 34.89 2.01
C ASN A 72 -5.69 33.57 2.80
N GLN A 73 -6.81 33.32 3.49
CA GLN A 73 -7.05 32.08 4.23
C GLN A 73 -7.27 30.90 3.27
N MET A 74 -8.04 31.11 2.20
CA MET A 74 -8.25 30.09 1.16
C MET A 74 -6.95 29.74 0.45
N ILE A 75 -6.12 30.73 0.15
CA ILE A 75 -4.79 30.52 -0.45
C ILE A 75 -3.91 29.70 0.51
N SER A 76 -3.91 30.01 1.81
CA SER A 76 -3.16 29.24 2.80
C SER A 76 -3.60 27.78 2.89
N ILE A 77 -4.91 27.50 2.82
CA ILE A 77 -5.43 26.13 2.82
C ILE A 77 -5.01 25.37 1.55
N LEU A 78 -5.10 26.00 0.38
CA LEU A 78 -4.66 25.41 -0.89
C LEU A 78 -3.15 25.11 -0.86
N PHE A 79 -2.34 26.05 -0.38
CA PHE A 79 -0.91 25.87 -0.25
C PHE A 79 -0.57 24.75 0.75
N GLY A 80 -1.27 24.71 1.89
CA GLY A 80 -1.12 23.62 2.87
C GLY A 80 -1.44 22.25 2.28
N ALA A 81 -2.53 22.13 1.50
CA ALA A 81 -2.89 20.88 0.83
C ALA A 81 -1.82 20.46 -0.20
N LEU A 82 -1.25 21.42 -0.94
CA LEU A 82 -0.18 21.17 -1.89
C LEU A 82 1.09 20.69 -1.19
N VAL A 83 1.51 21.35 -0.12
CA VAL A 83 2.68 20.95 0.69
C VAL A 83 2.49 19.55 1.25
N LEU A 84 1.31 19.22 1.78
CA LEU A 84 1.02 17.87 2.26
C LEU A 84 1.09 16.82 1.14
N CYS A 85 0.62 17.13 -0.07
CA CYS A 85 0.78 16.25 -1.24
C CYS A 85 2.25 16.01 -1.61
N ILE A 86 3.07 17.05 -1.57
CA ILE A 86 4.52 16.94 -1.88
C ILE A 86 5.22 16.10 -0.81
N ILE A 87 4.99 16.41 0.48
CA ILE A 87 5.63 15.71 1.60
C ILE A 87 5.21 14.24 1.66
N SER A 88 3.92 13.95 1.48
CA SER A 88 3.43 12.56 1.50
C SER A 88 3.83 11.76 0.26
N GLY A 89 4.22 12.43 -0.84
CA GLY A 89 4.72 11.77 -2.04
C GLY A 89 3.82 10.61 -2.48
N ASP A 90 4.44 9.47 -2.77
CA ASP A 90 3.75 8.22 -3.12
C ASP A 90 3.48 7.31 -1.91
N PHE A 91 3.86 7.74 -0.69
CA PHE A 91 3.68 6.93 0.52
C PHE A 91 2.20 6.63 0.82
N LEU A 92 1.30 7.57 0.48
CA LEU A 92 -0.15 7.41 0.62
C LEU A 92 -0.85 7.18 -0.73
N MET A 93 -0.10 6.86 -1.77
CA MET A 93 -0.69 6.40 -3.03
C MET A 93 -1.10 4.93 -2.88
N PRO A 94 -2.35 4.57 -3.24
CA PRO A 94 -2.73 3.17 -3.27
C PRO A 94 -1.81 2.43 -4.23
N GLN A 95 -1.47 1.18 -3.92
CA GLN A 95 -0.57 0.37 -4.74
C GLN A 95 -1.34 -0.79 -5.37
N ILE A 96 -0.93 -1.21 -6.57
CA ILE A 96 -1.47 -2.42 -7.21
C ILE A 96 -0.44 -3.53 -7.05
N TYR A 97 -0.60 -4.32 -6.00
CA TYR A 97 0.19 -5.53 -5.81
C TYR A 97 -0.25 -6.62 -6.80
N LEU A 98 0.74 -7.25 -7.42
CA LEU A 98 0.56 -8.40 -8.29
C LEU A 98 0.82 -9.70 -7.51
N PRO A 99 0.32 -10.86 -7.98
CA PRO A 99 0.80 -12.15 -7.50
C PRO A 99 2.32 -12.24 -7.65
N ASN A 100 2.97 -12.93 -6.71
CA ASN A 100 4.43 -13.07 -6.66
C ASN A 100 4.79 -14.54 -6.69
N ASN A 101 5.67 -14.92 -7.62
CA ASN A 101 6.31 -16.23 -7.62
C ASN A 101 7.76 -16.05 -7.17
N ILE A 102 8.05 -16.45 -5.94
CA ILE A 102 9.42 -16.41 -5.41
C ILE A 102 10.07 -17.76 -5.69
N ILE A 103 11.24 -17.73 -6.32
CA ILE A 103 12.04 -18.92 -6.58
C ILE A 103 13.25 -18.87 -5.65
N ILE A 104 13.44 -19.92 -4.86
CA ILE A 104 14.62 -20.11 -4.01
C ILE A 104 15.42 -21.27 -4.58
N SER A 105 16.67 -21.00 -4.97
CA SER A 105 17.60 -22.00 -5.45
C SER A 105 18.78 -22.12 -4.50
N ILE A 106 19.20 -23.34 -4.21
CA ILE A 106 20.40 -23.60 -3.42
C ILE A 106 21.59 -23.59 -4.39
N SER A 107 22.60 -22.77 -4.10
CA SER A 107 23.79 -22.70 -4.94
C SER A 107 24.66 -23.94 -4.76
N GLU A 108 25.27 -24.40 -5.85
CA GLU A 108 26.34 -25.38 -5.77
C GLU A 108 27.63 -24.77 -5.19
N GLU A 109 27.79 -23.46 -5.23
CA GLU A 109 28.90 -22.75 -4.58
C GLU A 109 28.58 -22.48 -3.12
N SER A 110 29.50 -22.82 -2.22
CA SER A 110 29.38 -22.54 -0.78
C SER A 110 30.57 -21.73 -0.29
N ASN A 111 30.39 -21.10 0.87
CA ASN A 111 31.50 -20.57 1.64
C ASN A 111 32.57 -21.66 1.87
N GLN A 112 33.85 -21.30 1.78
CA GLN A 112 34.97 -22.23 1.96
C GLN A 112 34.99 -22.84 3.37
N ASP A 113 34.45 -22.12 4.35
CA ASP A 113 34.36 -22.56 5.74
C ASP A 113 33.12 -23.43 6.01
N SER A 114 32.17 -23.51 5.06
CA SER A 114 30.95 -24.29 5.25
C SER A 114 31.21 -25.78 5.11
N GLN A 115 30.64 -26.55 6.05
CA GLN A 115 30.72 -28.00 6.10
C GLN A 115 29.66 -28.67 5.21
N GLY A 116 28.71 -27.91 4.67
CA GLY A 116 27.58 -28.43 3.91
C GLY A 116 26.96 -27.39 2.98
N LYS A 117 25.84 -27.78 2.37
CA LYS A 117 25.06 -26.92 1.46
C LYS A 117 23.58 -27.04 1.77
N GLU A 118 23.27 -26.99 3.05
CA GLU A 118 21.90 -27.13 3.56
C GLU A 118 21.20 -25.78 3.62
N VAL A 119 19.89 -25.80 3.49
CA VAL A 119 19.04 -24.63 3.60
C VAL A 119 17.84 -25.00 4.44
N TRP A 120 17.58 -24.17 5.44
CA TRP A 120 16.51 -24.38 6.40
C TRP A 120 15.66 -23.12 6.46
N ILE A 121 14.43 -23.21 5.95
CA ILE A 121 13.43 -22.14 6.02
C ILE A 121 12.59 -22.38 7.26
N SER A 122 12.65 -21.47 8.23
CA SER A 122 11.95 -21.60 9.51
C SER A 122 10.58 -20.92 9.54
N ASP A 123 10.39 -19.87 8.73
CA ASP A 123 9.12 -19.14 8.67
C ASP A 123 9.00 -18.39 7.34
N ILE A 124 7.78 -18.30 6.84
CA ILE A 124 7.41 -17.45 5.71
C ILE A 124 6.26 -16.57 6.17
N ARG A 125 6.44 -15.26 6.15
CA ARG A 125 5.38 -14.30 6.49
C ARG A 125 4.94 -13.52 5.27
N VAL A 126 3.63 -13.47 5.08
CA VAL A 126 2.98 -12.64 4.07
C VAL A 126 2.10 -11.65 4.79
N ASP A 127 2.38 -10.36 4.63
CA ASP A 127 1.69 -9.26 5.33
C ASP A 127 1.67 -9.44 6.86
N GLY A 128 2.79 -9.94 7.39
CA GLY A 128 2.97 -10.21 8.82
C GLY A 128 2.32 -11.50 9.34
N VAL A 129 1.57 -12.22 8.49
CA VAL A 129 0.93 -13.50 8.83
C VAL A 129 1.82 -14.66 8.41
N SER A 130 2.19 -15.51 9.37
CA SER A 130 2.95 -16.74 9.10
C SER A 130 2.13 -17.71 8.25
N LYS A 131 2.78 -18.28 7.24
CA LYS A 131 2.23 -19.30 6.35
C LYS A 131 2.69 -20.67 6.79
N ASP A 132 1.83 -21.66 6.60
CA ASP A 132 2.22 -23.05 6.80
C ASP A 132 3.28 -23.43 5.75
N ILE A 133 4.52 -23.60 6.18
CA ILE A 133 5.63 -23.92 5.28
C ILE A 133 5.67 -25.41 4.92
N ALA A 134 4.97 -26.27 5.68
CA ALA A 134 4.93 -27.71 5.42
C ALA A 134 4.25 -28.03 4.08
N GLN A 135 3.33 -27.16 3.62
CA GLN A 135 2.63 -27.31 2.35
C GLN A 135 3.58 -27.26 1.13
N TYR A 136 4.80 -26.74 1.29
CA TYR A 136 5.79 -26.62 0.21
C TYR A 136 6.78 -27.80 0.17
N ALA A 137 6.64 -28.78 1.05
CA ALA A 137 7.40 -30.02 0.95
C ALA A 137 6.87 -30.87 -0.21
N ASP A 138 7.78 -31.33 -1.06
CA ASP A 138 7.47 -32.18 -2.21
C ASP A 138 8.65 -33.11 -2.48
N ASP A 139 8.40 -34.42 -2.40
CA ASP A 139 9.39 -35.47 -2.62
C ASP A 139 10.08 -35.34 -3.99
N ASN A 140 9.40 -34.81 -5.01
CA ASN A 140 9.98 -34.62 -6.35
C ASN A 140 10.93 -33.42 -6.45
N SER A 141 10.79 -32.47 -5.53
CA SER A 141 11.59 -31.26 -5.44
C SER A 141 12.80 -31.44 -4.53
N GLY A 142 12.84 -32.50 -3.71
CA GLY A 142 13.87 -32.72 -2.70
C GLY A 142 13.77 -31.80 -1.49
N TRP A 143 12.69 -31.04 -1.34
CA TRP A 143 12.40 -30.24 -0.14
C TRP A 143 11.53 -31.04 0.83
N VAL A 144 12.00 -31.16 2.07
CA VAL A 144 11.38 -31.99 3.11
C VAL A 144 11.06 -31.14 4.33
N TYR A 145 9.85 -31.27 4.87
CA TYR A 145 9.50 -30.63 6.13
C TYR A 145 9.94 -31.49 7.32
N LYS A 146 10.85 -30.98 8.15
CA LYS A 146 11.31 -31.64 9.39
C LYS A 146 11.71 -30.61 10.43
N GLU A 147 11.57 -30.95 11.70
CA GLU A 147 11.97 -30.07 12.82
C GLU A 147 11.34 -28.66 12.77
N ASN A 148 10.08 -28.58 12.32
CA ASN A 148 9.34 -27.34 12.10
C ASN A 148 9.95 -26.39 11.05
N ALA A 149 10.81 -26.88 10.17
CA ALA A 149 11.44 -26.12 9.10
C ALA A 149 11.33 -26.87 7.77
N LEU A 150 11.38 -26.12 6.67
CA LEU A 150 11.54 -26.69 5.34
C LEU A 150 13.03 -26.81 5.02
N TYR A 151 13.47 -28.04 4.79
CA TYR A 151 14.85 -28.41 4.56
C TYR A 151 15.10 -28.73 3.10
N GLY A 152 16.22 -28.24 2.56
CA GLY A 152 16.76 -28.65 1.28
C GLY A 152 18.28 -28.72 1.31
N ASN A 153 18.88 -29.46 0.38
CA ASN A 153 20.32 -29.52 0.17
C ASN A 153 20.66 -29.38 -1.33
N ALA A 154 21.85 -28.88 -1.64
CA ALA A 154 22.24 -28.60 -3.02
C ALA A 154 22.33 -29.84 -3.96
N VAL A 155 22.35 -31.07 -3.41
CA VAL A 155 22.51 -32.29 -4.21
C VAL A 155 21.16 -32.83 -4.66
N GLU A 156 20.19 -32.85 -3.77
CA GLU A 156 18.90 -33.50 -3.96
C GLU A 156 17.77 -32.51 -4.26
N SER A 157 17.92 -31.25 -3.83
CA SER A 157 16.85 -30.26 -3.93
C SER A 157 16.93 -29.43 -5.20
N LYS A 158 15.81 -29.37 -5.92
CA LYS A 158 15.57 -28.42 -7.02
C LYS A 158 15.19 -27.05 -6.47
N SER A 159 15.05 -26.06 -7.34
CA SER A 159 14.52 -24.75 -6.95
C SER A 159 13.11 -24.87 -6.35
N LEU A 160 12.90 -24.22 -5.21
CA LEU A 160 11.61 -24.11 -4.55
C LEU A 160 10.82 -22.94 -5.13
N THR A 161 9.63 -23.21 -5.65
CA THR A 161 8.71 -22.15 -6.11
C THR A 161 7.65 -21.89 -5.04
N LEU A 162 7.59 -20.65 -4.57
CA LEU A 162 6.65 -20.18 -3.58
C LEU A 162 5.65 -19.21 -4.25
N PRO A 163 4.47 -19.70 -4.65
CA PRO A 163 3.43 -18.85 -5.19
C PRO A 163 2.71 -18.12 -4.05
N PHE A 164 2.71 -16.79 -4.14
CA PHE A 164 1.93 -15.93 -3.28
C PHE A 164 0.95 -15.13 -4.13
N GLU A 165 -0.28 -15.01 -3.61
CA GLU A 165 -1.21 -14.01 -4.09
C GLU A 165 -0.67 -12.58 -3.84
N LYS A 166 -1.49 -11.58 -4.09
CA LYS A 166 -1.14 -10.18 -3.82
C LYS A 166 -0.71 -10.00 -2.36
N ALA A 167 0.49 -9.44 -2.17
CA ALA A 167 1.07 -9.17 -0.86
C ALA A 167 1.75 -7.81 -0.86
N GLN A 168 1.68 -7.09 0.26
CA GLN A 168 2.43 -5.86 0.48
C GLN A 168 3.86 -6.13 0.95
N LYS A 169 4.03 -7.21 1.72
CA LYS A 169 5.32 -7.60 2.30
C LYS A 169 5.46 -9.12 2.33
N ILE A 170 6.61 -9.61 1.87
CA ILE A 170 6.99 -11.01 2.00
C ILE A 170 8.32 -11.08 2.75
N GLU A 171 8.34 -11.84 3.84
CA GLU A 171 9.52 -12.08 4.67
C GLU A 171 9.79 -13.58 4.74
N ILE A 172 11.02 -13.98 4.48
CA ILE A 172 11.46 -15.38 4.57
C ILE A 172 12.56 -15.46 5.61
N SER A 173 12.37 -16.31 6.60
CA SER A 173 13.34 -16.54 7.68
C SER A 173 14.12 -17.81 7.41
N PHE A 174 15.44 -17.70 7.40
CA PHE A 174 16.35 -18.82 7.22
C PHE A 174 17.12 -19.07 8.52
N VAL A 175 17.37 -20.33 8.83
CA VAL A 175 18.31 -20.73 9.88
C VAL A 175 19.72 -20.74 9.27
N MET A 176 20.65 -20.13 9.98
CA MET A 176 22.05 -20.07 9.60
C MET A 176 22.86 -20.97 10.54
N HIS A 177 23.76 -21.78 10.00
CA HIS A 177 24.66 -22.64 10.76
C HIS A 177 25.87 -23.05 9.90
N LYS A 178 26.81 -23.78 10.51
CA LYS A 178 28.06 -24.23 9.88
C LYS A 178 27.91 -25.18 8.68
N TRP A 179 26.72 -25.69 8.44
CA TRP A 179 26.41 -26.58 7.29
C TRP A 179 25.56 -25.86 6.23
N SER A 180 25.24 -24.59 6.44
CA SER A 180 24.37 -23.87 5.54
C SER A 180 25.11 -23.48 4.25
N GLY A 181 24.39 -23.55 3.13
CA GLY A 181 24.88 -23.14 1.82
C GLY A 181 24.49 -21.71 1.46
N ASN A 182 24.88 -21.30 0.24
CA ASN A 182 24.39 -20.06 -0.34
C ASN A 182 23.02 -20.31 -0.99
N ILE A 183 22.12 -19.33 -0.87
CA ILE A 183 20.84 -19.33 -1.57
C ILE A 183 20.76 -18.19 -2.56
N LYS A 184 20.05 -18.43 -3.64
CA LYS A 184 19.62 -17.42 -4.60
C LYS A 184 18.11 -17.27 -4.50
N ILE A 185 17.65 -16.06 -4.21
CA ILE A 185 16.23 -15.71 -4.18
C ILE A 185 15.94 -14.82 -5.37
N GLU A 186 14.96 -15.20 -6.17
CA GLU A 186 14.55 -14.43 -7.34
C GLU A 186 13.04 -14.34 -7.52
N ASN A 187 12.61 -13.23 -8.11
CA ASN A 187 11.30 -13.01 -8.69
C ASN A 187 11.46 -12.07 -9.91
N ASP A 188 10.35 -11.65 -10.53
CA ASP A 188 10.38 -10.81 -11.74
C ASP A 188 11.15 -9.47 -11.59
N GLN A 189 11.36 -8.98 -10.37
CA GLN A 189 11.95 -7.67 -10.08
C GLN A 189 13.16 -7.72 -9.14
N PHE A 190 13.49 -8.88 -8.60
CA PHE A 190 14.49 -9.05 -7.56
C PHE A 190 15.35 -10.27 -7.83
N LEU A 191 16.66 -10.11 -7.68
CA LEU A 191 17.65 -11.16 -7.80
C LEU A 191 18.73 -10.91 -6.75
N SER A 192 18.84 -11.80 -5.77
CA SER A 192 19.87 -11.65 -4.74
C SER A 192 20.35 -13.01 -4.23
N THR A 193 21.62 -13.04 -3.83
CA THR A 193 22.27 -14.22 -3.27
C THR A 193 22.64 -13.94 -1.82
N PHE A 194 22.37 -14.88 -0.93
CA PHE A 194 22.67 -14.79 0.49
C PHE A 194 23.54 -15.96 0.92
N ASP A 195 24.61 -15.68 1.66
CA ASP A 195 25.38 -16.69 2.38
C ASP A 195 24.70 -16.95 3.73
N LEU A 196 24.29 -18.19 3.96
CA LEU A 196 23.63 -18.61 5.19
C LEU A 196 24.60 -19.22 6.21
N TYR A 197 25.91 -19.26 5.93
CA TYR A 197 26.90 -19.81 6.85
C TYR A 197 27.00 -18.95 8.13
N ASP A 198 26.93 -19.63 9.28
CA ASP A 198 27.27 -19.04 10.58
C ASP A 198 27.84 -20.13 11.50
N LEU A 199 29.06 -19.94 12.00
CA LEU A 199 29.72 -20.89 12.88
C LEU A 199 28.95 -21.11 14.21
N ASN A 200 28.36 -20.04 14.76
CA ASN A 200 27.70 -20.07 16.06
C ASN A 200 26.21 -20.40 15.98
N GLY A 201 25.66 -20.37 14.77
CA GLY A 201 24.23 -20.51 14.52
C GLY A 201 23.46 -19.22 14.78
N SER A 202 22.61 -18.84 13.83
CA SER A 202 21.71 -17.70 13.95
C SER A 202 20.55 -17.81 12.97
N SER A 203 19.91 -16.69 12.64
CA SER A 203 18.85 -16.64 11.64
C SER A 203 18.90 -15.31 10.90
N ILE A 204 18.60 -15.34 9.61
CA ILE A 204 18.43 -14.14 8.78
C ILE A 204 16.98 -14.03 8.33
N LYS A 205 16.48 -12.80 8.32
CA LYS A 205 15.19 -12.45 7.72
C LYS A 205 15.42 -11.69 6.43
N VAL A 206 14.98 -12.25 5.32
CA VAL A 206 15.06 -11.62 4.01
C VAL A 206 13.71 -11.01 3.66
N ASN A 207 13.70 -9.69 3.44
CA ASN A 207 12.54 -9.01 2.87
C ASN A 207 12.61 -9.12 1.35
N VAL A 208 11.68 -9.84 0.74
CA VAL A 208 11.62 -9.98 -0.72
C VAL A 208 10.73 -8.88 -1.28
N PRO A 209 11.23 -8.02 -2.19
CA PRO A 209 10.42 -7.00 -2.84
C PRO A 209 9.23 -7.61 -3.57
N VAL A 210 8.05 -7.03 -3.38
CA VAL A 210 6.82 -7.48 -4.03
C VAL A 210 6.62 -6.76 -5.36
N ALA A 211 6.12 -7.49 -6.35
CA ALA A 211 5.82 -6.95 -7.66
C ALA A 211 4.64 -5.97 -7.59
N VAL A 212 4.90 -4.72 -7.99
CA VAL A 212 3.88 -3.67 -8.08
C VAL A 212 3.68 -3.23 -9.53
N LYS A 213 2.42 -3.02 -9.89
CA LYS A 213 2.05 -2.48 -11.20
C LYS A 213 1.97 -0.96 -11.14
N ASN A 214 2.77 -0.30 -11.98
CA ASN A 214 2.68 1.14 -12.16
C ASN A 214 1.34 1.54 -12.80
N TYR A 215 0.75 2.62 -12.28
CA TYR A 215 -0.41 3.24 -12.89
C TYR A 215 -0.04 3.86 -14.24
N SER A 216 -1.01 3.89 -15.17
CA SER A 216 -0.89 4.76 -16.33
C SER A 216 -0.84 6.22 -15.88
N ASN A 217 -0.17 7.08 -16.66
CA ASN A 217 0.00 8.50 -16.31
C ASN A 217 -1.33 9.20 -15.96
N TRP A 218 -2.40 8.91 -16.70
CA TRP A 218 -3.70 9.54 -16.45
C TRP A 218 -4.34 9.08 -15.13
N ILE A 219 -4.20 7.81 -14.76
CA ILE A 219 -4.70 7.32 -13.46
C ILE A 219 -3.85 7.92 -12.34
N TYR A 220 -2.52 7.92 -12.50
CA TYR A 220 -1.60 8.48 -11.52
C TYR A 220 -1.94 9.94 -11.18
N TRP A 221 -2.08 10.79 -12.21
CA TRP A 221 -2.48 12.19 -12.00
C TRP A 221 -3.89 12.32 -11.42
N GLY A 222 -4.81 11.43 -11.79
CA GLY A 222 -6.13 11.34 -11.17
C GLY A 222 -6.07 11.05 -9.67
N LEU A 223 -5.23 10.10 -9.26
CA LEU A 223 -5.01 9.77 -7.85
C LEU A 223 -4.36 10.91 -7.08
N LYS A 224 -3.36 11.58 -7.68
CA LYS A 224 -2.75 12.79 -7.09
C LYS A 224 -3.75 13.92 -6.92
N GLY A 225 -4.63 14.13 -7.90
CA GLY A 225 -5.73 15.08 -7.80
C GLY A 225 -6.68 14.71 -6.65
N GLY A 226 -7.06 13.45 -6.52
CA GLY A 226 -7.90 12.95 -5.42
C GLY A 226 -7.26 13.11 -4.04
N GLN A 227 -5.96 12.81 -3.92
CA GLN A 227 -5.17 13.02 -2.70
C GLN A 227 -5.16 14.51 -2.30
N PHE A 228 -4.87 15.39 -3.26
CA PHE A 228 -4.87 16.85 -3.05
C PHE A 228 -6.22 17.36 -2.57
N PHE A 229 -7.30 16.96 -3.25
CA PHE A 229 -8.65 17.37 -2.85
C PHE A 229 -9.06 16.82 -1.50
N SER A 230 -8.59 15.63 -1.12
CA SER A 230 -8.82 15.06 0.21
C SER A 230 -8.15 15.92 1.30
N TYR A 231 -6.88 16.27 1.14
CA TYR A 231 -6.19 17.18 2.08
C TYR A 231 -6.84 18.56 2.13
N PHE A 232 -7.21 19.11 0.96
CA PHE A 232 -7.89 20.40 0.89
C PHE A 232 -9.19 20.39 1.70
N ILE A 233 -10.02 19.35 1.57
CA ILE A 233 -11.25 19.23 2.34
C ILE A 233 -10.95 19.10 3.83
N ILE A 234 -10.00 18.24 4.23
CA ILE A 234 -9.64 18.06 5.64
C ILE A 234 -9.17 19.38 6.27
N LEU A 235 -8.23 20.08 5.62
CA LEU A 235 -7.73 21.36 6.10
C LEU A 235 -8.84 22.43 6.14
N PHE A 236 -9.70 22.47 5.13
CA PHE A 236 -10.85 23.37 5.10
C PHE A 236 -11.81 23.11 6.27
N LEU A 237 -12.09 21.84 6.57
CA LEU A 237 -12.93 21.44 7.71
C LEU A 237 -12.30 21.83 9.04
N LEU A 238 -11.01 21.54 9.25
CA LEU A 238 -10.28 21.91 10.47
C LEU A 238 -10.28 23.42 10.68
N PHE A 239 -10.00 24.17 9.63
CA PHE A 239 -10.00 25.62 9.66
C PHE A 239 -11.40 26.18 10.00
N TYR A 240 -12.45 25.65 9.36
CA TYR A 240 -13.83 26.03 9.64
C TYR A 240 -14.22 25.76 11.10
N LEU A 241 -13.84 24.60 11.66
CA LEU A 241 -14.11 24.26 13.06
C LEU A 241 -13.41 25.22 14.02
N PHE A 242 -12.16 25.61 13.71
CA PHE A 242 -11.40 26.56 14.50
C PHE A 242 -12.07 27.95 14.55
N PHE A 243 -12.53 28.46 13.40
CA PHE A 243 -13.21 29.76 13.34
C PHE A 243 -14.57 29.75 14.01
N LYS A 244 -15.35 28.67 13.84
CA LYS A 244 -16.63 28.52 14.53
C LYS A 244 -16.47 28.58 16.05
N ARG A 245 -15.41 27.96 16.59
CA ARG A 245 -15.09 28.01 18.01
C ARG A 245 -14.77 29.44 18.47
N LYS A 246 -13.96 30.18 17.71
CA LYS A 246 -13.61 31.57 18.05
C LYS A 246 -14.83 32.49 18.10
N ASN A 247 -15.72 32.42 17.11
CA ASN A 247 -16.91 33.26 17.06
C ASN A 247 -17.89 32.95 18.21
N ASN A 248 -18.03 31.67 18.59
CA ASN A 248 -18.88 31.28 19.72
C ASN A 248 -18.36 31.79 21.08
N ILE A 249 -17.04 31.99 21.22
CA ILE A 249 -16.46 32.58 22.44
C ILE A 249 -16.77 34.08 22.51
N GLN A 250 -16.67 34.78 21.38
CA GLN A 250 -16.92 36.24 21.34
C GLN A 250 -18.39 36.62 21.58
N ILE A 251 -19.35 35.73 21.32
CA ILE A 251 -20.78 35.99 21.58
C ILE A 251 -21.14 35.79 23.07
N LYS A 252 -20.30 35.06 23.82
CA LYS A 252 -20.55 34.75 25.24
C LYS A 252 -19.93 35.76 26.21
N ASN A 253 -19.07 36.66 25.74
CA ASN A 253 -18.45 37.73 26.51
C ASN A 253 -19.05 39.06 26.11
#